data_AF-A0A843GH94-F1
#
_entry.id   AF-A0A843GH94-F1
#
_cell.length_a   1.000
_cell.length_b   1.000
_cell.length_c   1.000
_cell.angle_alpha   90.00
_cell.angle_beta   90.00
_cell.angle_gamma   90.00
#
_symmetry.space_group_name_H-M   'P 1'
#
loop_
_entity.id
_entity.type
_entity.pdbx_description
1 polymer ?
#
loop_
_entity_poly.entity_id
_entity_poly.type
_entity_poly.pdbx_seq_one_letter_code
_entity_poly.pdbx_strand_id
1 'polypeptide(L)'
;MLVNLLKETKEALKKTNHSVKNIKFIRNAEGYIFISDFVEAAENFNYDNESDSAQVDLSLAIVGKHWWLTRYYREGHEGWEFHLRPTKPELQAVDFLLKNQKK
;
A
#
# COMPACT_ATOMS: atom_id res chain seq x y z
N MET A 1 15.29 -5.67 12.55
CA MET A 1 15.62 -6.90 11.80
C MET A 1 15.97 -6.54 10.35
N LEU A 2 16.88 -7.27 9.70
CA LEU A 2 17.19 -7.05 8.28
C LEU A 2 16.06 -7.56 7.37
N VAL A 3 15.44 -6.67 6.60
CA VAL A 3 14.29 -6.97 5.73
C VAL A 3 14.55 -6.43 4.32
N ASN A 4 14.10 -7.18 3.30
CA ASN A 4 14.12 -6.73 1.91
C ASN A 4 12.82 -5.98 1.58
N LEU A 5 12.93 -4.77 1.05
CA LEU A 5 11.77 -3.91 0.78
C LEU A 5 10.80 -4.53 -0.23
N LEU A 6 11.29 -5.13 -1.31
CA LEU A 6 10.41 -5.75 -2.31
C LEU A 6 9.67 -6.98 -1.77
N LYS A 7 10.35 -7.83 -1.00
CA LYS A 7 9.72 -9.00 -0.34
C LYS A 7 8.66 -8.56 0.64
N GLU A 8 8.98 -7.61 1.53
CA GLU A 8 8.03 -7.06 2.49
C GLU A 8 6.80 -6.43 1.80
N THR A 9 7.03 -5.70 0.71
CA THR A 9 5.96 -5.12 -0.10
C THR A 9 5.03 -6.20 -0.66
N LYS A 10 5.60 -7.27 -1.24
CA LYS A 10 4.82 -8.40 -1.76
C LYS A 10 4.03 -9.10 -0.66
N GLU A 11 4.60 -9.24 0.53
CA GLU A 11 3.92 -9.81 1.69
C GLU A 11 2.78 -8.93 2.20
N ALA A 12 2.98 -7.61 2.28
CA ALA A 12 1.92 -6.66 2.66
C ALA A 12 0.75 -6.69 1.67
N LEU A 13 1.05 -6.77 0.36
CA LEU A 13 0.03 -6.94 -0.67
C LEU A 13 -0.71 -8.28 -0.50
N LYS A 14 0.01 -9.38 -0.27
CA LYS A 14 -0.59 -10.70 -0.05
C LYS A 14 -1.48 -10.74 1.20
N LYS A 15 -1.05 -10.15 2.31
CA LYS A 15 -1.82 -10.04 3.57
C LYS A 15 -3.14 -9.29 3.39
N THR A 16 -3.22 -8.42 2.39
CA THR A 16 -4.41 -7.61 2.11
C THR A 16 -5.22 -8.11 0.91
N ASN A 17 -4.94 -9.32 0.40
CA ASN A 17 -5.55 -9.91 -0.79
C ASN A 17 -5.33 -9.10 -2.10
N HIS A 18 -4.28 -8.30 -2.17
CA HIS A 18 -3.89 -7.54 -3.35
C HIS A 18 -2.64 -8.13 -4.03
N SER A 19 -2.45 -7.79 -5.30
CA SER A 19 -1.32 -8.22 -6.12
C SER A 19 -0.64 -7.01 -6.75
N VAL A 20 0.64 -7.16 -7.09
CA VAL A 20 1.42 -6.16 -7.84
C VAL A 20 0.71 -5.74 -9.14
N LYS A 21 -0.04 -6.65 -9.77
CA LYS A 21 -0.84 -6.36 -10.97
C LYS A 21 -1.96 -5.34 -10.75
N ASN A 22 -2.40 -5.15 -9.50
CA ASN A 22 -3.46 -4.23 -9.13
C ASN A 22 -2.93 -2.84 -8.74
N ILE A 23 -1.62 -2.65 -8.76
CA ILE A 23 -0.98 -1.35 -8.54
C ILE A 23 -1.29 -0.45 -9.74
N LYS A 24 -1.74 0.77 -9.45
CA LYS A 24 -1.98 1.81 -10.45
C LYS A 24 -0.77 2.70 -10.62
N PHE A 25 -0.18 3.13 -9.52
CA PHE A 25 1.05 3.90 -9.51
C PHE A 25 1.73 3.79 -8.15
N ILE A 26 3.00 4.16 -8.13
CA ILE A 26 3.80 4.34 -6.92
C ILE A 26 4.17 5.82 -6.87
N ARG A 27 4.25 6.39 -5.68
CA ARG A 27 4.68 7.78 -5.49
C ARG A 27 5.53 7.94 -4.25
N ASN A 28 6.31 9.01 -4.23
CA ASN A 28 6.94 9.57 -3.04
C ASN A 28 6.64 11.09 -2.98
N ALA A 29 7.37 11.82 -2.16
CA ALA A 29 7.26 13.28 -2.04
C ALA A 29 7.67 14.02 -3.33
N GLU A 30 8.56 13.43 -4.15
CA GLU A 30 9.08 14.04 -5.36
C GLU A 30 8.17 13.83 -6.57
N GLY A 31 7.35 12.77 -6.57
CA GLY A 31 6.35 12.54 -7.61
C GLY A 31 6.03 11.08 -7.85
N TYR A 32 5.72 10.77 -9.11
CA TYR A 32 5.37 9.43 -9.56
C TYR A 32 6.62 8.58 -9.83
N ILE A 33 6.58 7.33 -9.39
CA ILE A 33 7.64 6.34 -9.60
C ILE A 33 7.06 5.25 -10.51
N PHE A 34 7.80 4.90 -11.57
CA PHE A 34 7.43 3.77 -12.41
C PHE A 34 7.56 2.47 -11.62
N ILE A 35 6.62 1.55 -11.85
CA ILE A 35 6.60 0.27 -11.12
C ILE A 35 7.87 -0.53 -11.42
N SER A 36 8.39 -0.49 -12.65
CA SER A 36 9.67 -1.11 -13.03
C SER A 36 10.81 -0.62 -12.16
N ASP A 37 10.95 0.70 -12.04
CA ASP A 37 12.07 1.35 -11.38
C ASP A 37 12.02 1.07 -9.87
N PHE A 38 10.82 1.10 -9.30
CA PHE A 38 10.61 0.67 -7.92
C PHE A 38 11.01 -0.80 -7.71
N VAL A 39 10.59 -1.71 -8.60
CA VAL A 39 10.90 -3.14 -8.47
C VAL A 39 12.40 -3.36 -8.56
N GLU A 40 13.08 -2.73 -9.52
CA GLU A 40 14.53 -2.82 -9.70
C GLU A 40 15.28 -2.29 -8.47
N ALA A 41 14.91 -1.10 -7.98
CA ALA A 41 15.53 -0.51 -6.79
C ALA A 41 15.26 -1.36 -5.54
N ALA A 42 14.02 -1.80 -5.33
CA ALA A 42 13.61 -2.52 -4.13
C ALA A 42 14.10 -3.98 -4.09
N GLU A 43 14.41 -4.59 -5.24
CA GLU A 43 14.84 -5.99 -5.33
C GLU A 43 16.10 -6.26 -4.52
N ASN A 44 17.06 -5.34 -4.57
CA ASN A 44 18.34 -5.46 -3.87
C ASN A 44 18.45 -4.54 -2.64
N PHE A 45 17.35 -3.88 -2.26
CA PHE A 45 17.32 -2.98 -1.11
C PHE A 45 16.92 -3.73 0.17
N ASN A 46 17.90 -3.86 1.07
CA ASN A 46 17.68 -4.39 2.42
C ASN A 46 17.88 -3.26 3.44
N TYR A 47 17.05 -3.25 4.47
CA TYR A 47 17.09 -2.24 5.52
C TYR A 47 16.80 -2.85 6.90
N ASP A 48 17.21 -2.17 7.96
CA ASP A 48 16.86 -2.56 9.32
C ASP A 48 15.50 -1.97 9.69
N ASN A 49 14.48 -2.83 9.82
CA ASN A 49 13.13 -2.41 10.18
C ASN A 49 12.92 -2.25 11.70
N GLU A 50 13.96 -2.44 12.51
CA GLU A 50 13.98 -2.23 13.97
C GLU A 50 15.08 -1.23 14.33
N SER A 51 14.95 0.00 13.81
CA SER A 51 15.94 1.06 13.95
C SER A 51 15.39 2.24 14.75
N ASP A 52 16.26 3.03 15.35
CA ASP A 52 15.89 4.29 16.02
C ASP A 52 15.46 5.40 15.04
N SER A 53 15.47 5.12 13.73
CA SER A 53 15.01 6.05 12.70
C SER A 53 14.51 5.34 11.44
N ALA A 54 13.64 6.01 10.69
CA ALA A 54 13.16 5.51 9.41
C ALA A 54 14.29 5.38 8.38
N GLN A 55 14.50 4.18 7.87
CA GLN A 55 15.46 3.81 6.83
C GLN A 55 14.85 3.87 5.42
N VAL A 56 13.52 3.75 5.32
CA VAL A 56 12.77 3.90 4.07
C VAL A 56 11.98 5.20 4.08
N ASP A 57 11.96 5.91 2.94
CA ASP A 57 11.20 7.14 2.76
C ASP A 57 9.72 6.97 3.17
N LEU A 58 9.32 7.69 4.23
CA LEU A 58 7.96 7.65 4.78
C LEU A 58 6.89 8.20 3.83
N SER A 59 7.29 8.98 2.83
CA SER A 59 6.38 9.50 1.81
C SER A 59 6.03 8.47 0.73
N LEU A 60 6.75 7.34 0.70
CA LEU A 60 6.52 6.27 -0.25
C LEU A 60 5.14 5.65 -0.06
N ALA A 61 4.38 5.60 -1.15
CA ALA A 61 3.05 5.01 -1.18
C ALA A 61 2.82 4.19 -2.44
N ILE A 62 2.17 3.03 -2.28
CA ILE A 62 1.74 2.15 -3.37
C ILE A 62 0.24 2.28 -3.49
N VAL A 63 -0.23 2.73 -4.64
CA VAL A 63 -1.64 3.09 -4.83
C VAL A 63 -2.30 2.14 -5.80
N GLY A 64 -3.40 1.52 -5.37
CA GLY A 64 -4.32 0.75 -6.20
C GLY A 64 -5.59 1.53 -6.52
N LYS A 65 -6.59 0.84 -7.08
CA LYS A 65 -7.85 1.49 -7.51
C LYS A 65 -8.68 2.05 -6.34
N HIS A 66 -8.74 1.31 -5.23
CA HIS A 66 -9.58 1.63 -4.06
C HIS A 66 -8.83 1.39 -2.73
N TRP A 67 -7.51 1.37 -2.77
CA TRP A 67 -6.66 1.10 -1.62
C TRP A 67 -5.29 1.74 -1.84
N TRP A 68 -4.54 1.92 -0.76
CA TRP A 68 -3.13 2.27 -0.83
C TRP A 68 -2.37 1.67 0.35
N LEU A 69 -1.08 1.43 0.17
CA LEU A 69 -0.12 1.17 1.23
C LEU A 69 0.68 2.45 1.46
N THR A 70 0.86 2.86 2.71
CA THR A 70 1.82 3.91 3.11
C THR A 70 2.91 3.31 3.98
N ARG A 71 4.11 3.90 3.93
CA ARG A 71 5.14 3.62 4.92
C ARG A 71 4.72 4.16 6.29
N TYR A 72 5.15 3.46 7.35
CA TYR A 72 5.07 3.96 8.71
C TYR A 72 6.38 3.68 9.45
N TYR A 73 6.64 4.52 10.45
CA TYR A 73 7.64 4.29 11.48
C TYR A 73 7.01 4.61 12.84
N ARG A 74 7.01 3.64 13.76
CA ARG A 74 6.47 3.79 15.11
C ARG A 74 7.28 2.92 16.07
N GLU A 75 7.76 3.53 17.15
CA GLU A 75 8.42 2.82 18.27
C GLU A 75 9.56 1.90 17.81
N GLY A 76 10.43 2.37 16.92
CA GLY A 76 11.53 1.57 16.40
C GLY A 76 11.17 0.68 15.22
N HIS A 77 9.88 0.48 14.93
CA HIS A 77 9.43 -0.43 13.89
C HIS A 77 8.98 0.29 12.61
N GLU A 78 9.40 -0.26 11.47
CA GLU A 78 8.95 0.17 10.15
C GLU A 78 8.16 -0.89 9.40
N GLY A 79 7.30 -0.43 8.49
CA GLY A 79 6.62 -1.32 7.57
C GLY A 79 5.60 -0.62 6.69
N TRP A 80 4.64 -1.41 6.19
CA TRP A 80 3.51 -0.95 5.39
C TRP A 80 2.22 -0.91 6.20
N GLU A 81 1.51 0.20 6.12
CA GLU A 81 0.15 0.36 6.63
C GLU A 81 -0.84 0.34 5.46
N PHE A 82 -1.89 -0.47 5.59
CA PHE A 82 -2.91 -0.60 4.55
C PHE A 82 -4.10 0.28 4.82
N HIS A 83 -4.54 0.95 3.76
CA HIS A 83 -5.69 1.83 3.78
C HIS A 83 -6.66 1.45 2.67
N LEU A 84 -7.94 1.48 2.99
CA LEU A 84 -9.01 1.41 2.01
C LEU A 84 -9.49 2.83 1.70
N ARG A 85 -9.83 3.07 0.43
CA ARG A 85 -10.57 4.27 0.07
C ARG A 85 -11.90 4.25 0.81
N PRO A 86 -12.21 5.29 1.61
CA PRO A 86 -13.50 5.39 2.26
C PRO A 86 -14.60 5.29 1.21
N THR A 87 -15.47 4.30 1.35
CA THR A 87 -16.73 4.29 0.63
C THR A 87 -17.72 5.10 1.46
N LYS A 88 -18.47 6.02 0.83
CA LYS A 88 -19.59 6.67 1.50
C LYS A 88 -20.55 5.56 1.98
N PRO A 89 -20.97 5.53 3.27
CA PRO A 89 -21.90 4.53 3.77
C PRO A 89 -23.30 4.54 3.10
N GLU A 90 -23.61 5.54 2.28
CA GLU A 90 -25.00 5.84 1.90
C GLU A 90 -25.45 5.32 0.52
N LEU A 91 -24.61 4.73 -0.32
CA LEU A 91 -25.04 4.27 -1.66
C LEU A 91 -25.27 2.77 -1.78
N GLN A 92 -24.66 1.94 -0.92
CA GLN A 92 -24.87 0.49 -0.98
C GLN A 92 -26.27 0.09 -0.48
N ALA A 93 -26.79 0.78 0.55
CA ALA A 93 -28.14 0.55 1.04
C ALA A 93 -29.19 1.00 0.01
N VAL A 94 -28.99 2.15 -0.62
CA VAL A 94 -29.95 2.71 -1.59
C VAL A 94 -29.97 1.89 -2.88
N ASP A 95 -28.82 1.43 -3.38
CA ASP A 95 -28.77 0.54 -4.55
C ASP A 95 -29.37 -0.84 -4.27
N PHE A 96 -29.19 -1.39 -3.06
CA PHE A 96 -29.81 -2.66 -2.66
C PHE A 96 -31.33 -2.53 -2.52
N LEU A 97 -31.82 -1.43 -1.95
CA LEU A 97 -33.24 -1.17 -1.79
C LEU A 97 -33.93 -0.90 -3.15
N LEU A 98 -33.32 -0.11 -4.03
CA LEU A 98 -33.87 0.20 -5.35
C LEU A 98 -33.88 -1.00 -6.31
N LYS A 99 -32.92 -1.93 -6.19
CA LYS A 99 -32.90 -3.17 -6.99
C LYS A 99 -33.93 -4.20 -6.51
N ASN A 100 -34.28 -4.19 -5.22
CA ASN A 100 -35.25 -5.13 -4.64
C ASN A 100 -36.69 -4.59 -4.59
N GLN A 101 -36.94 -3.34 -4.99
CA GLN A 101 -38.29 -2.78 -5.18
C GLN A 101 -38.85 -2.94 -6.60
N LYS A 102 -38.10 -3.58 -7.51
CA LYS A 102 -38.54 -3.89 -8.89
C LYS A 102 -38.82 -5.39 -9.12
N LYS A 103 -39.18 -6.14 -8.07
CA LYS A 103 -39.69 -7.51 -8.17
C LYS A 103 -41.07 -7.60 -7.54
#